data_AF-A0A6M7TE42-F1
#
_entry.id   AF-A0A6M7TE42-F1
#
_cell.length_a   1.000
_cell.length_b   1.000
_cell.length_c   1.000
_cell.angle_alpha   90.00
_cell.angle_beta   90.00
_cell.angle_gamma   90.00
#
_symmetry.space_group_name_H-M   'P 1'
#
loop_
_entity.id
_entity.type
_entity.pdbx_description
1 polymer ?
#
loop_
_entity_poly.entity_id
_entity_poly.type
_entity_poly.pdbx_seq_one_letter_code
_entity_poly.pdbx_strand_id
1 'polypeptide(L)'
;MPIRTAPFPCDVHQIAEQCGIKILKPALHGAMAGRPRVCFCPKTLKRLGQAHGADHLRLVLRLIVESDGNAGELQFDTIEAVSRVVLSNLVEIRADLFDTVDLGQVRAWAQFVKPGCSTAEAMATALLWRFASPDIVMPKQSAEEVAAEAKRAEIARKGRENAKRRRLKAAGDDRAAVAL
;
A
#
# COMPACT_ATOMS: atom_id res chain seq x y z
N MET A 1 17.07 -9.16 -17.73
CA MET A 1 17.03 -8.18 -16.62
C MET A 1 18.29 -8.33 -15.81
N PRO A 2 19.05 -7.27 -15.53
CA PRO A 2 20.28 -7.41 -14.74
C PRO A 2 19.89 -7.80 -13.31
N ILE A 3 20.47 -8.90 -12.82
CA ILE A 3 20.40 -9.28 -11.41
C ILE A 3 21.22 -8.21 -10.68
N ARG A 4 20.56 -7.15 -10.17
CA ARG A 4 21.18 -6.24 -9.20
C ARG A 4 21.58 -7.13 -8.03
N THR A 5 22.88 -7.36 -7.86
CA THR A 5 23.44 -7.91 -6.63
C THR A 5 22.93 -7.02 -5.50
N ALA A 6 22.01 -7.57 -4.72
CA ALA A 6 21.32 -6.81 -3.70
C ALA A 6 22.36 -6.32 -2.67
N PRO A 7 22.36 -5.03 -2.32
CA PRO A 7 23.54 -4.31 -1.82
C PRO A 7 23.99 -4.72 -0.42
N PHE A 8 23.15 -5.44 0.34
CA PHE A 8 23.43 -5.76 1.74
C PHE A 8 23.65 -7.26 1.96
N PRO A 9 24.81 -7.68 2.50
CA PRO A 9 24.95 -9.04 3.03
C PRO A 9 23.98 -9.21 4.21
N CYS A 10 23.19 -10.28 4.21
CA CYS A 10 22.13 -10.51 5.19
C CYS A 10 22.10 -11.97 5.63
N ASP A 11 22.43 -12.21 6.90
CA ASP A 11 22.20 -13.49 7.57
C ASP A 11 20.78 -13.49 8.18
N VAL A 12 19.84 -14.08 7.45
CA VAL A 12 18.45 -14.14 7.86
C VAL A 12 18.21 -15.05 9.05
N HIS A 13 19.07 -16.05 9.27
CA HIS A 13 18.92 -16.98 10.39
C HIS A 13 19.32 -16.27 11.68
N GLN A 14 20.44 -15.57 11.67
CA GLN A 14 20.88 -14.75 12.81
C GLN A 14 19.85 -13.67 13.16
N ILE A 15 19.31 -12.96 12.16
CA ILE A 15 18.30 -11.90 12.42
C ILE A 15 17.00 -12.51 12.95
N ALA A 16 16.52 -13.62 12.39
CA ALA A 16 15.34 -14.30 12.88
C ALA A 16 15.53 -14.79 14.33
N GLU A 17 16.69 -15.36 14.65
CA GLU A 17 17.03 -15.80 16.00
C GLU A 17 17.04 -14.64 17.01
N GLN A 18 17.59 -13.48 16.64
CA GLN A 18 17.54 -12.26 17.45
C GLN A 18 16.11 -11.80 17.75
N CYS A 19 15.15 -12.12 16.87
CA CYS A 19 13.73 -11.84 17.06
C CYS A 19 12.98 -13.00 17.75
N GLY A 20 13.68 -14.07 18.16
CA GLY A 20 13.10 -15.28 18.73
C GLY A 20 12.31 -16.14 17.72
N ILE A 21 12.56 -15.97 16.42
CA ILE A 21 11.85 -16.65 15.33
C ILE A 21 12.63 -17.87 14.85
N LYS A 22 11.94 -19.00 14.73
CA LYS A 22 12.48 -20.23 14.13
C LYS A 22 12.12 -20.28 12.65
N ILE A 23 13.14 -20.33 11.79
CA ILE A 23 12.96 -20.57 10.36
C ILE A 23 12.89 -22.08 10.14
N LEU A 24 11.75 -22.56 9.62
CA LEU A 24 11.55 -23.97 9.29
C LEU A 24 11.51 -24.19 7.78
N LYS A 25 11.67 -25.46 7.37
CA LYS A 25 11.56 -25.86 5.96
C LYS A 25 10.11 -25.67 5.48
N PRO A 26 9.90 -25.18 4.24
CA PRO A 26 8.55 -24.99 3.69
C PRO A 26 7.66 -26.24 3.72
N ALA A 27 8.24 -27.44 3.60
CA ALA A 27 7.51 -28.71 3.68
C ALA A 27 6.79 -28.92 5.03
N LEU A 28 7.23 -28.25 6.10
CA LEU A 28 6.61 -28.34 7.42
C LEU A 28 5.46 -27.33 7.63
N HIS A 29 5.14 -26.51 6.61
CA HIS A 29 4.15 -25.45 6.72
C HIS A 29 2.78 -25.97 7.16
N GLY A 30 2.29 -27.09 6.60
CA GLY A 30 0.96 -27.61 6.93
C GLY A 30 0.78 -27.95 8.42
N ALA A 31 1.71 -28.71 8.99
CA ALA A 31 1.61 -29.20 10.37
C ALA A 31 1.87 -28.12 11.43
N MET A 32 2.48 -27.00 11.04
CA MET A 32 3.00 -25.98 11.96
C MET A 32 2.53 -24.56 11.59
N ALA A 33 1.57 -24.44 10.65
CA ALA A 33 1.01 -23.16 10.23
C ALA A 33 0.36 -22.44 11.42
N GLY A 34 0.56 -21.13 11.51
CA GLY A 34 0.01 -20.30 12.57
C GLY A 34 0.66 -20.46 13.94
N ARG A 35 1.69 -21.32 14.08
CA ARG A 35 2.45 -21.37 15.34
C ARG A 35 3.20 -20.06 15.56
N PRO A 36 3.16 -19.50 16.79
CA PRO A 36 3.83 -18.25 17.08
C PRO A 36 5.34 -18.40 16.88
N ARG A 37 5.96 -17.35 16.34
CA ARG A 37 7.42 -17.23 16.13
C ARG A 37 8.01 -18.31 15.23
N VAL A 38 7.25 -18.79 14.25
CA VAL A 38 7.72 -19.72 13.23
C VAL A 38 7.51 -19.12 11.82
N CYS A 39 8.58 -18.99 11.03
CA CYS A 39 8.50 -18.57 9.61
C CYS A 39 8.94 -19.72 8.70
N PHE A 40 8.21 -19.89 7.60
CA PHE A 40 8.52 -20.88 6.54
C PHE A 40 9.03 -20.20 5.27
N CYS A 41 9.42 -18.94 5.39
CA CYS A 41 9.61 -17.96 4.35
C CYS A 41 11.07 -17.45 4.19
N PRO A 42 12.12 -18.30 4.27
CA PRO A 42 13.51 -17.83 4.28
C PRO A 42 13.91 -17.05 3.02
N LYS A 43 13.36 -17.41 1.85
CA LYS A 43 13.63 -16.70 0.59
C LYS A 43 13.15 -15.25 0.64
N THR A 44 12.01 -15.00 1.28
CA THR A 44 11.45 -13.67 1.44
C THR A 44 12.28 -12.84 2.40
N LEU A 45 12.60 -13.41 3.57
CA LEU A 45 13.48 -12.75 4.53
C LEU A 45 14.79 -12.36 3.86
N LYS A 46 15.37 -13.26 3.05
CA LYS A 46 16.61 -13.00 2.34
C LYS A 46 16.46 -11.88 1.33
N ARG A 47 15.40 -11.92 0.51
CA ARG A 47 15.12 -10.86 -0.47
C ARG A 47 14.96 -9.50 0.20
N LEU A 48 14.17 -9.41 1.27
CA LEU A 48 13.93 -8.13 1.98
C LEU A 48 15.19 -7.64 2.69
N GLY A 49 15.89 -8.51 3.41
CA GLY A 49 17.12 -8.15 4.11
C GLY A 49 18.24 -7.75 3.17
N GLN A 50 18.36 -8.38 2.00
CA GLN A 50 19.33 -7.96 0.99
C GLN A 50 18.94 -6.65 0.28
N ALA A 51 17.64 -6.37 0.15
CA ALA A 51 17.14 -5.15 -0.50
C ALA A 51 17.19 -3.93 0.41
N HIS A 52 16.93 -4.09 1.71
CA HIS A 52 16.72 -2.99 2.66
C HIS A 52 17.63 -3.03 3.90
N GLY A 53 18.44 -4.07 4.05
CA GLY A 53 19.39 -4.22 5.15
C GLY A 53 18.86 -5.04 6.33
N ALA A 54 19.79 -5.43 7.21
CA ALA A 54 19.50 -6.28 8.36
C ALA A 54 18.62 -5.58 9.41
N ASP A 55 18.86 -4.29 9.66
CA ASP A 55 18.11 -3.52 10.67
C ASP A 55 16.65 -3.32 10.25
N HIS A 56 16.40 -3.08 8.96
CA HIS A 56 15.05 -3.02 8.41
C HIS A 56 14.32 -4.35 8.62
N LEU A 57 14.97 -5.47 8.28
CA LEU A 57 14.37 -6.79 8.47
C LEU A 57 14.09 -7.08 9.96
N ARG A 58 15.03 -6.73 10.86
CA ARG A 58 14.85 -6.88 12.31
C ARG A 58 13.65 -6.07 12.79
N LEU A 59 13.53 -4.81 12.38
CA LEU A 59 12.40 -3.96 12.75
C LEU A 59 11.06 -4.55 12.30
N VAL A 60 10.96 -4.96 11.03
CA VAL A 60 9.74 -5.58 10.48
C VAL A 60 9.35 -6.83 11.25
N LEU A 61 10.31 -7.71 11.55
CA LEU A 61 10.03 -8.93 12.29
C LEU A 61 9.58 -8.64 13.72
N ARG A 62 10.25 -7.73 14.43
CA ARG A 62 9.89 -7.34 15.79
C ARG A 62 8.50 -6.72 15.87
N LEU A 63 8.14 -5.83 14.94
CA LEU A 63 6.80 -5.24 14.87
C LEU A 63 5.68 -6.30 14.76
N ILE A 64 5.95 -7.44 14.13
CA ILE A 64 4.99 -8.55 14.03
C ILE A 64 5.00 -9.41 15.29
N VAL A 65 6.18 -9.83 15.78
CA VAL A 65 6.25 -10.82 16.87
C VAL A 65 6.13 -10.24 18.28
N GLU A 66 6.34 -8.95 18.44
CA GLU A 66 6.19 -8.24 19.71
C GLU A 66 4.80 -7.61 19.86
N SER A 67 4.00 -7.55 18.78
CA SER A 67 2.62 -7.06 18.87
C SER A 67 1.63 -8.13 19.35
N ASP A 68 0.59 -7.66 20.02
CA ASP A 68 -0.41 -8.52 20.66
C ASP A 68 -1.17 -9.37 19.63
N GLY A 69 -1.13 -10.70 19.82
CA GLY A 69 -1.85 -11.67 18.98
C GLY A 69 -1.23 -11.95 17.60
N ASN A 70 -0.20 -11.21 17.18
CA ASN A 70 0.34 -11.29 15.82
C ASN A 70 1.58 -12.20 15.67
N ALA A 71 2.07 -12.81 16.74
CA ALA A 71 3.30 -13.61 16.68
C ALA A 71 3.26 -14.82 15.72
N GLY A 72 2.07 -15.31 15.36
CA GLY A 72 1.88 -16.35 14.35
C GLY A 72 1.82 -15.84 12.90
N GLU A 73 1.75 -14.53 12.70
CA GLU A 73 1.50 -13.86 11.42
C GLU A 73 2.76 -13.65 10.58
N LEU A 74 3.65 -14.64 10.62
CA LEU A 74 4.94 -14.67 9.89
C LEU A 74 4.79 -15.29 8.50
N GLN A 75 3.72 -14.94 7.79
CA GLN A 75 3.54 -15.31 6.39
C GLN A 75 4.18 -14.29 5.47
N PHE A 76 4.46 -14.75 4.24
CA PHE A 76 5.06 -13.94 3.19
C PHE A 76 4.36 -12.59 3.00
N ASP A 77 3.04 -12.63 2.79
CA ASP A 77 2.24 -11.44 2.47
C ASP A 77 2.28 -10.43 3.62
N THR A 78 2.17 -10.91 4.87
CA THR A 78 2.22 -10.07 6.07
C THR A 78 3.58 -9.39 6.23
N ILE A 79 4.67 -10.15 6.11
CA ILE A 79 6.04 -9.61 6.27
C ILE A 79 6.33 -8.56 5.19
N GLU A 80 5.93 -8.82 3.94
CA GLU A 80 6.11 -7.84 2.86
C GLU A 80 5.22 -6.61 3.06
N ALA A 81 3.98 -6.77 3.52
CA ALA A 81 3.08 -5.66 3.79
C ALA A 81 3.63 -4.74 4.89
N VAL A 82 4.07 -5.29 6.02
CA VAL A 82 4.69 -4.53 7.12
C VAL A 82 5.98 -3.85 6.65
N SER A 83 6.80 -4.54 5.85
CA SER A 83 7.98 -3.92 5.22
C SER A 83 7.61 -2.70 4.37
N ARG A 84 6.54 -2.77 3.59
CA ARG A 84 6.07 -1.62 2.78
C ARG A 84 5.55 -0.48 3.65
N VAL A 85 4.87 -0.76 4.76
CA VAL A 85 4.45 0.27 5.74
C VAL A 85 5.67 1.00 6.31
N VAL A 86 6.68 0.26 6.77
CA VAL A 86 7.93 0.84 7.31
C VAL A 86 8.64 1.68 6.26
N LEU A 87 8.74 1.20 5.01
CA LEU A 87 9.41 1.93 3.92
C LEU A 87 8.65 3.16 3.43
N SER A 88 7.34 3.26 3.69
CA SER A 88 6.52 4.36 3.21
C SER A 88 6.92 5.70 3.82
N ASN A 89 7.46 5.70 5.05
CA ASN A 89 7.66 6.88 5.89
C ASN A 89 6.39 7.72 6.11
N LEU A 90 5.19 7.16 5.88
CA LEU A 90 3.90 7.84 6.08
C LEU A 90 3.32 7.61 7.48
N VAL A 91 3.92 6.70 8.25
CA VAL A 91 3.46 6.27 9.57
C VAL A 91 4.64 6.38 10.54
N GLU A 92 4.39 6.94 11.72
CA GLU A 92 5.35 6.93 12.82
C GLU A 92 5.51 5.51 13.35
N ILE A 93 6.70 4.93 13.22
CA ILE A 93 6.97 3.56 13.64
C ILE A 93 7.23 3.52 15.15
N ARG A 94 6.33 2.88 15.89
CA ARG A 94 6.40 2.65 17.34
C ARG A 94 6.24 1.15 17.63
N ALA A 95 6.70 0.69 18.78
CA ALA A 95 6.67 -0.73 19.13
C ALA A 95 5.23 -1.30 19.20
N ASP A 96 4.28 -0.47 19.63
CA ASP A 96 2.86 -0.79 19.82
C ASP A 96 2.01 -0.62 18.54
N LEU A 97 2.63 -0.32 17.39
CA LEU A 97 1.92 0.11 16.17
C LEU A 97 0.82 -0.88 15.75
N PHE A 98 1.07 -2.19 15.91
CA PHE A 98 0.13 -3.24 15.48
C PHE A 98 -0.67 -3.88 16.63
N ASP A 99 -0.60 -3.37 17.87
CA ASP A 99 -1.29 -3.98 19.03
C ASP A 99 -2.82 -3.91 18.92
N THR A 100 -3.32 -2.96 18.13
CA THR A 100 -4.76 -2.74 17.93
C THR A 100 -5.29 -3.36 16.63
N VAL A 101 -4.48 -4.14 15.91
CA VAL A 101 -4.82 -4.71 14.61
C VAL A 101 -4.45 -6.19 14.56
N ASP A 102 -5.43 -7.03 14.20
CA ASP A 102 -5.21 -8.43 13.86
C ASP A 102 -4.68 -8.53 12.42
N LEU A 103 -3.38 -8.80 12.27
CA LEU A 103 -2.74 -8.95 10.96
C LEU A 103 -3.26 -10.16 10.17
N GLY A 104 -3.74 -11.19 10.86
CA GLY A 104 -4.36 -12.36 10.25
C GLY A 104 -5.70 -12.04 9.62
N GLN A 105 -6.52 -11.24 10.32
CA GLN A 105 -7.79 -10.74 9.78
C GLN A 105 -7.55 -9.82 8.59
N VAL A 106 -6.57 -8.89 8.67
CA VAL A 106 -6.22 -8.01 7.55
C VAL A 106 -5.73 -8.82 6.34
N ARG A 107 -4.94 -9.88 6.56
CA ARG A 107 -4.51 -10.78 5.48
C ARG A 107 -5.69 -11.51 4.85
N ALA A 108 -6.59 -12.08 5.65
CA ALA A 108 -7.76 -12.78 5.14
C ALA A 108 -8.65 -11.86 4.30
N TRP A 109 -8.87 -10.63 4.76
CA TRP A 109 -9.55 -9.59 3.99
C TRP A 109 -8.82 -9.29 2.68
N ALA A 110 -7.51 -9.06 2.73
CA ALA A 110 -6.68 -8.73 1.57
C ALA A 110 -6.68 -9.85 0.49
N GLN A 111 -6.79 -11.11 0.91
CA GLN A 111 -6.92 -12.25 -0.01
C GLN A 111 -8.24 -12.23 -0.78
N PHE A 112 -9.30 -11.66 -0.19
CA PHE A 112 -10.64 -11.58 -0.78
C PHE A 112 -10.80 -10.37 -1.71
N VAL A 113 -10.26 -9.22 -1.35
CA VAL A 113 -10.54 -7.92 -2.01
C VAL A 113 -9.56 -7.51 -3.11
N LYS A 114 -8.76 -8.42 -3.67
CA LYS A 114 -7.59 -8.09 -4.52
C LYS A 114 -7.79 -8.19 -6.05
N PRO A 115 -8.68 -7.44 -6.72
CA PRO A 115 -8.64 -7.39 -8.18
C PRO A 115 -7.44 -6.54 -8.62
N GLY A 116 -6.42 -7.19 -9.18
CA GLY A 116 -5.31 -6.52 -9.87
C GLY A 116 -4.10 -6.13 -9.00
N CYS A 117 -4.03 -6.56 -7.73
CA CYS A 117 -2.84 -6.38 -6.88
C CYS A 117 -2.49 -7.64 -6.08
N SER A 118 -1.29 -7.68 -5.51
CA SER A 118 -0.89 -8.76 -4.60
C SER A 118 -1.58 -8.62 -3.23
N THR A 119 -1.68 -9.73 -2.49
CA THR A 119 -2.20 -9.70 -1.11
C THR A 119 -1.37 -8.75 -0.24
N ALA A 120 -0.04 -8.77 -0.36
CA ALA A 120 0.85 -7.87 0.36
C ALA A 120 0.57 -6.37 0.06
N GLU A 121 0.23 -6.03 -1.18
CA GLU A 121 -0.14 -4.67 -1.59
C GLU A 121 -1.48 -4.23 -1.00
N ALA A 122 -2.49 -5.09 -1.06
CA ALA A 122 -3.79 -4.82 -0.46
C ALA A 122 -3.66 -4.64 1.06
N MET A 123 -2.90 -5.52 1.73
CA MET A 123 -2.61 -5.38 3.16
C MET A 123 -1.88 -4.08 3.48
N ALA A 124 -0.79 -3.77 2.78
CA ALA A 124 -0.02 -2.55 3.01
C ALA A 124 -0.90 -1.29 2.84
N THR A 125 -1.77 -1.28 1.82
CA THR A 125 -2.72 -0.19 1.59
C THR A 125 -3.69 -0.03 2.76
N ALA A 126 -4.27 -1.12 3.25
CA ALA A 126 -5.18 -1.07 4.39
C ALA A 126 -4.49 -0.61 5.68
N LEU A 127 -3.26 -1.09 5.94
CA LEU A 127 -2.48 -0.69 7.11
C LEU A 127 -2.07 0.79 7.02
N LEU A 128 -1.63 1.27 5.85
CA LEU A 128 -1.33 2.68 5.64
C LEU A 128 -2.58 3.54 5.84
N TRP A 129 -3.73 3.15 5.30
CA TRP A 129 -4.98 3.85 5.54
C TRP A 129 -5.39 3.89 7.01
N ARG A 130 -5.08 2.83 7.76
CA ARG A 130 -5.42 2.70 9.18
C ARG A 130 -4.54 3.60 10.07
N PHE A 131 -3.25 3.71 9.74
CA PHE A 131 -2.25 4.31 10.62
C PHE A 131 -1.70 5.65 10.16
N ALA A 132 -1.71 5.94 8.85
CA ALA A 132 -1.32 7.24 8.36
C ALA A 132 -2.48 8.23 8.54
N SER A 133 -2.17 9.49 8.84
CA SER A 133 -3.19 10.53 8.89
C SER A 133 -3.87 10.63 7.51
N PRO A 134 -5.21 10.77 7.43
CA PRO A 134 -5.90 11.02 6.17
C PRO A 134 -5.32 12.18 5.38
N ASP A 135 -4.82 13.21 6.07
CA ASP A 135 -4.21 14.38 5.45
C ASP A 135 -2.82 14.10 4.82
N ILE A 136 -2.15 13.01 5.22
CA ILE A 136 -0.89 12.55 4.63
C ILE A 136 -1.16 11.70 3.39
N VAL A 137 -2.16 10.81 3.47
CA VAL A 137 -2.50 9.88 2.38
C VAL A 137 -3.31 10.57 1.27
N MET A 138 -4.21 11.47 1.67
CA MET A 138 -5.05 12.28 0.80
C MET A 138 -4.89 13.75 1.21
N PRO A 139 -3.80 14.41 0.80
CA PRO A 139 -3.61 15.82 1.10
C PRO A 139 -4.83 16.60 0.61
N LYS A 140 -5.43 17.36 1.52
CA LYS A 140 -6.54 18.26 1.18
C LYS A 140 -6.05 19.19 0.07
N GLN A 141 -6.79 19.27 -1.03
CA GLN A 141 -6.53 20.26 -2.06
C GLN A 141 -6.47 21.64 -1.41
N SER A 142 -5.46 22.42 -1.78
CA SER A 142 -5.35 23.78 -1.27
C SER A 142 -6.57 24.60 -1.70
N ALA A 143 -6.94 25.61 -0.90
CA ALA A 143 -8.03 26.52 -1.26
C ALA A 143 -7.82 27.17 -2.64
N GLU A 144 -6.55 27.37 -3.03
CA GLU A 144 -6.15 27.87 -4.33
C GLU A 144 -6.41 26.87 -5.47
N GLU A 145 -6.11 25.59 -5.28
CA GLU A 145 -6.40 24.52 -6.24
C GLU A 145 -7.91 24.32 -6.42
N VAL A 146 -8.68 24.33 -5.32
CA VAL A 146 -10.15 24.25 -5.37
C VAL A 146 -10.73 25.45 -6.13
N ALA A 147 -10.21 26.66 -5.88
CA ALA A 147 -10.64 27.85 -6.60
C ALA A 147 -10.24 27.81 -8.09
N ALA A 148 -9.07 27.27 -8.42
CA ALA A 148 -8.60 27.11 -9.79
C ALA A 148 -9.46 26.08 -10.56
N GLU A 149 -9.79 24.95 -9.94
CA GLU A 149 -10.70 23.91 -10.47
C GLU A 149 -12.10 24.50 -10.73
N ALA A 150 -12.66 25.23 -9.77
CA ALA A 150 -13.95 25.90 -9.91
C ALA A 150 -13.94 26.92 -11.06
N LYS A 151 -12.85 27.69 -11.20
CA LYS A 151 -12.69 28.66 -12.30
C LYS A 151 -12.58 27.96 -13.65
N ARG A 152 -11.86 26.83 -13.75
CA ARG A 152 -11.77 26.01 -14.96
C ARG A 152 -13.13 25.43 -15.34
N ALA A 153 -13.89 24.91 -14.37
CA ALA A 153 -15.24 24.39 -14.58
C ALA A 153 -16.21 25.47 -15.08
N GLU A 154 -16.10 26.69 -14.53
CA GLU A 154 -16.92 27.84 -14.92
C GLU A 154 -16.60 28.34 -16.35
N ILE A 155 -15.32 28.40 -16.71
CA ILE A 155 -14.91 28.72 -18.09
C ILE A 155 -15.45 27.67 -19.06
N ALA A 156 -15.34 26.39 -18.71
CA ALA A 156 -15.86 25.30 -19.54
C ALA A 156 -17.40 25.39 -19.70
N ARG A 157 -18.12 25.77 -18.65
CA ARG A 157 -19.58 25.99 -18.69
C ARG A 157 -19.94 27.13 -19.64
N LYS A 158 -19.31 28.29 -19.50
CA LYS A 158 -19.53 29.45 -20.40
C LYS A 158 -19.16 29.14 -21.85
N GLY A 159 -18.10 28.37 -22.07
CA GLY A 159 -17.71 27.88 -23.39
C GLY A 159 -18.80 27.05 -24.06
N ARG A 160 -19.41 26.11 -23.32
CA ARG A 160 -20.53 25.28 -23.81
C ARG A 160 -21.77 26.13 -24.16
N GLU A 161 -22.12 27.09 -23.32
CA GLU A 161 -23.26 27.99 -23.58
C GLU A 161 -23.04 28.88 -24.80
N ASN A 162 -21.84 29.45 -24.95
CA ASN A 162 -21.49 30.25 -26.12
C ASN A 162 -21.48 29.42 -27.41
N ALA A 163 -20.97 28.19 -27.36
CA ALA A 163 -21.03 27.26 -28.50
C ALA A 163 -22.48 26.93 -28.88
N LYS A 164 -23.36 26.70 -27.90
CA LYS A 164 -24.80 26.48 -28.13
C LYS A 164 -25.46 27.70 -28.78
N ARG A 165 -25.17 28.91 -28.28
CA ARG A 165 -25.68 30.17 -28.87
C ARG A 165 -25.21 30.37 -30.30
N ARG A 166 -23.93 30.09 -30.60
CA ARG A 166 -23.39 30.16 -31.97
C ARG A 166 -24.08 29.19 -32.93
N ARG A 167 -24.34 27.96 -32.48
CA ARG A 167 -25.07 26.95 -33.29
C ARG A 167 -26.51 27.38 -33.58
N LEU A 168 -27.22 27.93 -32.59
CA LEU A 168 -28.58 28.44 -32.79
C LEU A 168 -28.62 29.63 -33.74
N LYS A 169 -27.63 30.54 -33.65
CA LYS A 169 -27.53 31.69 -34.57
C LYS A 169 -27.24 31.25 -36.01
N ALA A 170 -26.29 30.34 -36.21
CA ALA A 170 -25.97 29.78 -37.53
C ALA A 170 -27.19 29.08 -38.16
N ALA A 171 -27.95 28.30 -37.38
CA ALA A 171 -29.17 27.65 -37.86
C ALA A 171 -30.33 28.64 -38.16
N GLY A 172 -30.32 29.83 -37.55
CA GLY A 172 -31.28 30.90 -37.83
C GLY A 172 -30.92 31.68 -39.10
N ASP A 173 -29.63 31.97 -39.29
CA ASP A 173 -29.12 32.66 -40.49
C ASP A 173 -29.28 31.78 -41.75
N ASP A 174 -29.06 30.46 -41.65
CA ASP A 174 -29.32 29.52 -42.77
C ASP A 174 -30.81 29.45 -43.16
N ARG A 175 -31.73 29.58 -42.19
CA ARG A 175 -33.18 29.61 -42.48
C ARG A 175 -33.63 30.93 -43.11
N ALA A 176 -32.95 32.03 -42.81
CA ALA A 176 -33.22 33.32 -43.44
C ALA A 176 -32.66 33.39 -44.88
N ALA A 177 -31.55 32.69 -45.15
CA ALA A 177 -30.93 32.63 -46.47
C ALA A 177 -31.69 31.75 -47.49
N VAL A 178 -32.50 30.79 -47.03
CA VAL A 178 -33.33 29.91 -47.90
C VAL A 178 -34.73 30.51 -48.19
N ALA A 179 -35.09 31.63 -47.55
CA ALA A 179 -36.38 32.30 -47.69
C ALA A 179 -36.38 33.52 -48.64
N LEU A 180 -35.27 33.75 -49.35
CA LEU A 180 -35.09 34.74 -50.43
C LEU A 180 -34.87 34.01 -51.76
#